data_AF-A0A222F0B6-F1
#
_entry.id   AF-A0A222F0B6-F1
#
_cell.length_a   1.000
_cell.length_b   1.000
_cell.length_c   1.000
_cell.angle_alpha   90.00
_cell.angle_beta   90.00
_cell.angle_gamma   90.00
#
_symmetry.space_group_name_H-M   'P 1'
#
loop_
_entity.id
_entity.type
_entity.pdbx_description
1 polymer ?
#
loop_
_entity_poly.entity_id
_entity_poly.type
_entity_poly.pdbx_seq_one_letter_code
_entity_poly.pdbx_strand_id
1 'polypeptide(L)'
;MQIHPLPSVDVQVLHRTLQPVRGQDIFDFIVSAAAGLGLPANDCKLLNTSTDLDIRVLCGDFHCLVTQSDPLEHKDHLETALEAYTVKKSFPGAAEVVASASAYTQITVCKGLIPHDAMPEELRDVVGSDKTAFCTSEEAQVAMALTREVTRFIVEQGTAEAVFWGTSLFLMKPELFVKLATGDGKNLLYLHAHPYGETDPDTGKLLVGVIGAGAPAMIGYTLEFRPCGLPPDYLTRKLYEFVAFTQATGQIIRDGDVFGEDEDEKIQVLHHLAKNGGAPEIELKVVHNPKYGIVQEAAPTIYKHYDGHGKKIAEDIDGVSESDLDPNDPVDAAILEQLRALKPGSEAPTEQSSDISVSATSPVANGPASGQAETEAPEEPAPDIPEFSRRTTPPPPPAAKRVSMEELRSIAQRAQVQQAEEAEKPAKPGFLSRLLGKRSG
;
A
#
# COMPACT_ATOMS: atom_id res chain seq x y z
N MET A 1 6.04 10.57 -0.38
CA MET A 1 5.93 9.60 0.74
C MET A 1 7.25 8.84 0.85
N GLN A 2 7.69 8.50 2.07
CA GLN A 2 8.85 7.63 2.28
C GLN A 2 8.47 6.19 1.97
N ILE A 3 9.39 5.44 1.36
CA ILE A 3 9.22 4.03 1.06
C ILE A 3 10.33 3.22 1.72
N HIS A 4 10.21 1.89 1.68
CA HIS A 4 11.29 1.02 2.07
C HIS A 4 12.41 1.18 1.03
N PRO A 5 13.68 1.34 1.44
CA PRO A 5 14.79 1.55 0.51
C PRO A 5 14.78 0.52 -0.61
N LEU A 6 14.66 0.99 -1.84
CA LEU A 6 14.69 0.18 -3.05
C LEU A 6 16.07 0.33 -3.71
N PRO A 7 16.96 -0.68 -3.63
CA PRO A 7 18.32 -0.56 -4.17
C PRO A 7 18.35 -0.40 -5.70
N SER A 8 17.45 -1.11 -6.38
CA SER A 8 17.37 -1.16 -7.83
C SER A 8 15.95 -1.54 -8.31
N VAL A 9 15.66 -1.19 -9.56
CA VAL A 9 14.57 -1.78 -10.34
C VAL A 9 15.20 -2.68 -11.39
N ASP A 10 14.92 -3.98 -11.29
CA ASP A 10 15.53 -5.02 -12.12
C ASP A 10 14.50 -5.71 -13.01
N VAL A 11 14.86 -5.89 -14.27
CA VAL A 11 14.04 -6.58 -15.27
C VAL A 11 14.93 -7.49 -16.10
N GLN A 12 14.40 -8.68 -16.41
CA GLN A 12 15.02 -9.61 -17.35
C GLN A 12 14.12 -9.85 -18.55
N VAL A 13 14.65 -9.64 -19.74
CA VAL A 13 14.04 -10.05 -21.00
C VAL A 13 14.72 -11.33 -21.45
N LEU A 14 13.97 -12.43 -21.54
CA LEU A 14 14.51 -13.74 -21.91
C LEU A 14 14.43 -13.94 -23.42
N HIS A 15 15.50 -14.50 -23.98
CA HIS A 15 15.62 -14.77 -25.41
C HIS A 15 16.00 -16.23 -25.63
N ARG A 16 15.51 -16.81 -26.72
CA ARG A 16 15.93 -18.15 -27.14
C ARG A 16 17.37 -18.18 -27.66
N THR A 17 17.81 -17.10 -28.30
CA THR A 17 19.17 -16.92 -28.83
C THR A 17 19.54 -15.44 -28.73
N LEU A 18 20.81 -15.13 -28.43
CA LEU A 18 21.26 -13.75 -28.31
C LEU A 18 21.19 -13.01 -29.66
N GLN A 19 20.39 -11.96 -29.72
CA GLN A 19 20.30 -11.01 -30.83
C GLN A 19 20.45 -9.60 -30.25
N PRO A 20 21.68 -9.12 -30.04
CA PRO A 20 21.91 -7.91 -29.27
C PRO A 20 21.46 -6.68 -30.07
N VAL A 21 20.76 -5.78 -29.40
CA VAL A 21 20.51 -4.42 -29.88
C VAL A 21 21.83 -3.65 -29.80
N ARG A 22 22.11 -2.78 -30.78
CA ARG A 22 23.37 -2.03 -30.81
C ARG A 22 23.44 -1.11 -29.59
N GLY A 23 24.60 -1.09 -28.93
CA GLY A 23 24.81 -0.29 -27.72
C GLY A 23 24.51 1.20 -27.88
N GLN A 24 24.83 1.78 -29.04
CA GLN A 24 24.50 3.17 -29.35
C GLN A 24 22.99 3.43 -29.40
N ASP A 25 22.21 2.51 -29.99
CA ASP A 25 20.75 2.65 -30.07
C ASP A 25 20.12 2.60 -28.67
N ILE A 26 20.66 1.74 -27.79
CA ILE A 26 20.25 1.66 -26.39
C ILE A 26 20.57 2.97 -25.66
N PHE A 27 21.78 3.50 -25.82
CA PHE A 27 22.18 4.77 -25.20
C PHE A 27 21.29 5.93 -25.65
N ASP A 28 21.12 6.10 -26.97
CA ASP A 28 20.29 7.17 -27.54
C ASP A 28 18.84 7.06 -27.03
N PHE A 29 18.32 5.84 -26.92
CA PHE A 29 16.99 5.60 -26.36
C PHE A 29 16.90 5.95 -24.87
N ILE A 30 17.88 5.55 -24.04
CA ILE A 30 17.91 5.89 -22.61
C ILE A 30 17.90 7.41 -22.42
N VAL A 31 18.70 8.15 -23.18
CA VAL A 31 18.74 9.63 -23.13
C VAL A 31 17.37 10.21 -23.47
N SER A 32 16.72 9.71 -24.52
CA SER A 32 15.39 10.17 -24.92
C SER A 32 14.32 9.84 -23.87
N ALA A 33 14.35 8.63 -23.29
CA ALA A 33 13.41 8.19 -22.27
C ALA A 33 13.57 9.00 -20.97
N ALA A 34 14.81 9.22 -20.53
CA ALA A 34 15.14 10.05 -19.37
C ALA A 34 14.62 11.50 -19.56
N ALA A 35 14.82 12.08 -20.74
CA ALA A 35 14.28 13.40 -21.09
C ALA A 35 12.75 13.46 -20.99
N GLY A 36 12.06 12.42 -21.46
CA GLY A 36 10.59 12.30 -21.34
C GLY A 36 10.09 12.21 -19.89
N LEU A 37 10.96 11.82 -18.95
CA LEU A 37 10.68 11.74 -17.52
C LEU A 37 11.15 12.98 -16.74
N GLY A 38 11.64 14.01 -17.43
CA GLY A 38 12.08 15.26 -16.81
C GLY A 38 13.56 15.28 -16.38
N LEU A 39 14.34 14.25 -16.71
CA LEU A 39 15.80 14.25 -16.51
C LEU A 39 16.48 14.94 -17.69
N PRO A 40 17.32 15.98 -17.51
CA PRO A 40 17.92 16.69 -18.64
C PRO A 40 18.78 15.76 -19.52
N ALA A 41 18.52 15.75 -20.82
CA ALA A 41 19.29 14.91 -21.77
C ALA A 41 20.81 15.18 -21.71
N ASN A 42 21.21 16.43 -21.49
CA ASN A 42 22.62 16.82 -21.37
C ASN A 42 23.31 16.27 -20.11
N ASP A 43 22.53 15.81 -19.12
CA ASP A 43 23.04 15.20 -17.89
C ASP A 43 23.20 13.68 -18.03
N CYS A 44 22.67 13.09 -19.10
CA CYS A 44 22.86 11.67 -19.41
C CYS A 44 24.24 11.43 -20.04
N LYS A 45 25.05 10.59 -19.40
CA LYS A 45 26.43 10.30 -19.82
C LYS A 45 26.63 8.79 -19.95
N LEU A 46 27.12 8.37 -21.11
CA LEU A 46 27.66 7.03 -21.29
C LEU A 46 28.95 6.91 -20.47
N LEU A 47 29.01 5.93 -19.56
CA LEU A 47 30.20 5.71 -18.75
C LEU A 47 31.29 5.06 -19.59
N ASN A 48 32.55 5.40 -19.30
CA ASN A 48 33.73 4.86 -19.99
C ASN A 48 33.93 3.35 -19.79
N THR A 49 33.23 2.75 -18.83
CA THR A 49 33.19 1.31 -18.57
C THR A 49 32.15 0.58 -19.42
N SER A 50 31.39 1.29 -20.27
CA SER A 50 30.43 0.67 -21.17
C SER A 50 31.13 -0.10 -22.30
N THR A 51 30.53 -1.21 -22.70
CA THR A 51 30.93 -2.02 -23.87
C THR A 51 29.80 -2.05 -24.89
N ASP A 52 29.90 -2.84 -25.97
CA ASP A 52 28.78 -3.01 -26.91
C ASP A 52 27.62 -3.83 -26.33
N LEU A 53 27.89 -4.66 -25.32
CA LEU A 53 26.91 -5.55 -24.68
C LEU A 53 26.54 -5.12 -23.26
N ASP A 54 27.36 -4.27 -22.62
CA ASP A 54 27.14 -3.72 -21.28
C ASP A 54 27.05 -2.19 -21.37
N ILE A 55 25.84 -1.68 -21.52
CA ILE A 55 25.59 -0.24 -21.67
C ILE A 55 25.36 0.37 -20.29
N ARG A 56 26.20 1.32 -19.90
CA ARG A 56 26.13 1.99 -18.60
C ARG A 56 25.91 3.48 -18.79
N VAL A 57 24.74 3.96 -18.42
CA VAL A 57 24.34 5.35 -18.60
C VAL A 57 23.97 5.96 -17.26
N LEU A 58 24.61 7.07 -16.91
CA LEU A 58 24.24 7.86 -15.74
C LEU A 58 23.40 9.05 -16.19
N CYS A 59 22.14 9.14 -15.77
CA CYS A 59 21.23 10.25 -16.01
C CYS A 59 20.88 10.93 -14.68
N GLY A 60 21.60 11.98 -14.33
CA GLY A 60 21.51 12.58 -12.98
C GLY A 60 21.94 11.57 -11.91
N ASP A 61 21.05 11.25 -10.98
CA ASP A 61 21.28 10.24 -9.93
C ASP A 61 20.80 8.83 -10.33
N PHE A 62 20.33 8.61 -11.55
CA PHE A 62 19.85 7.31 -12.03
C PHE A 62 20.90 6.65 -12.92
N HIS A 63 21.43 5.53 -12.47
CA HIS A 63 22.36 4.71 -13.25
C HIS A 63 21.59 3.56 -13.90
N CYS A 64 21.44 3.63 -15.22
CA CYS A 64 20.84 2.59 -16.03
C CYS A 64 21.94 1.68 -16.59
N LEU A 65 21.83 0.39 -16.28
CA LEU A 65 22.66 -0.69 -16.80
C LEU A 65 21.80 -1.58 -17.69
N VAL A 66 22.25 -1.80 -18.93
CA VAL A 66 21.65 -2.77 -19.85
C VAL A 66 22.74 -3.76 -20.26
N THR A 67 22.63 -5.00 -19.81
CA THR A 67 23.57 -6.09 -20.11
C THR A 67 22.89 -7.14 -20.98
N GLN A 68 23.49 -7.45 -22.13
CA GLN A 68 23.01 -8.44 -23.09
C GLN A 68 23.96 -9.64 -23.08
N SER A 69 23.51 -10.79 -22.56
CA SER A 69 24.40 -11.91 -22.24
C SER A 69 23.87 -13.27 -22.69
N ASP A 70 24.81 -14.19 -22.95
CA ASP A 70 24.65 -15.62 -23.21
C ASP A 70 25.89 -16.32 -22.63
N PRO A 71 25.75 -17.31 -21.72
CA PRO A 71 24.51 -17.97 -21.34
C PRO A 71 23.64 -17.18 -20.34
N LEU A 72 22.36 -17.55 -20.26
CA LEU A 72 21.48 -17.21 -19.14
C LEU A 72 21.97 -17.92 -17.87
N GLU A 73 22.68 -17.16 -17.03
CA GLU A 73 23.15 -17.57 -15.72
C GLU A 73 22.11 -17.26 -14.64
N HIS A 74 22.12 -18.01 -13.53
CA HIS A 74 21.27 -17.81 -12.34
C HIS A 74 19.75 -17.75 -12.62
N LYS A 75 19.05 -18.89 -12.48
CA LYS A 75 17.60 -18.99 -12.75
C LYS A 75 16.72 -19.02 -11.50
N ASP A 76 17.30 -19.01 -10.30
CA ASP A 76 16.59 -19.24 -9.02
C ASP A 76 15.42 -18.26 -8.79
N HIS A 77 15.57 -16.99 -9.18
CA HIS A 77 14.50 -15.98 -9.08
C HIS A 77 13.35 -16.23 -10.06
N LEU A 78 13.61 -16.88 -11.20
CA LEU A 78 12.59 -17.27 -12.16
C LEU A 78 11.78 -18.47 -11.65
N GLU A 79 12.40 -19.38 -10.91
CA GLU A 79 11.71 -20.54 -10.32
C GLU A 79 10.61 -20.10 -9.35
N THR A 80 10.91 -19.12 -8.49
CA THR A 80 9.91 -18.52 -7.58
C THR A 80 8.72 -17.94 -8.35
N ALA A 81 8.98 -17.26 -9.47
CA ALA A 81 7.92 -16.69 -10.31
C ALA A 81 7.09 -17.77 -11.02
N LEU A 82 7.72 -18.86 -11.47
CA LEU A 82 7.03 -19.99 -12.10
C LEU A 82 6.08 -20.71 -11.13
N GLU A 83 6.36 -20.67 -9.82
CA GLU A 83 5.49 -21.27 -8.81
C GLU A 83 4.22 -20.46 -8.56
N ALA A 84 4.22 -19.16 -8.88
CA ALA A 84 3.11 -18.26 -8.65
C ALA A 84 1.84 -18.72 -9.41
N TYR A 85 0.71 -18.71 -8.69
CA TYR A 85 -0.59 -19.12 -9.23
C TYR A 85 -0.98 -18.36 -10.50
N THR A 86 -0.70 -17.06 -10.53
CA THR A 86 -1.04 -16.19 -11.68
C THR A 86 -0.23 -16.52 -12.93
N VAL A 87 1.05 -16.87 -12.79
CA VAL A 87 1.90 -17.29 -13.91
C VAL A 87 1.40 -18.61 -14.49
N LYS A 88 1.10 -19.60 -13.64
CA LYS A 88 0.53 -20.89 -14.06
C LYS A 88 -0.78 -20.75 -14.85
N LYS A 89 -1.60 -19.73 -14.53
CA LYS A 89 -2.88 -19.46 -15.20
C LYS A 89 -2.75 -18.59 -16.46
N SER A 90 -1.95 -17.54 -16.43
CA SER A 90 -1.87 -16.50 -17.48
C SER A 90 -0.78 -16.73 -18.52
N PHE A 91 0.25 -17.52 -18.18
CA PHE A 91 1.32 -17.92 -19.08
C PHE A 91 1.51 -19.46 -19.06
N PRO A 92 0.55 -20.22 -19.62
CA PRO A 92 0.75 -21.65 -19.85
C PRO A 92 1.96 -21.85 -20.77
N GLY A 93 2.93 -22.66 -20.35
CA GLY A 93 4.20 -22.84 -21.08
C GLY A 93 5.40 -22.04 -20.55
N ALA A 94 5.22 -21.24 -19.48
CA ALA A 94 6.29 -20.39 -18.95
C ALA A 94 7.54 -21.19 -18.55
N ALA A 95 7.36 -22.39 -17.98
CA ALA A 95 8.47 -23.24 -17.56
C ALA A 95 9.30 -23.72 -18.76
N GLU A 96 8.64 -24.13 -19.85
CA GLU A 96 9.30 -24.52 -21.09
C GLU A 96 10.03 -23.34 -21.74
N VAL A 97 9.43 -22.15 -21.72
CA VAL A 97 10.08 -20.92 -22.21
C VAL A 97 11.36 -20.64 -21.42
N VAL A 98 11.30 -20.60 -20.08
CA VAL A 98 12.46 -20.36 -19.21
C VAL A 98 13.53 -21.45 -19.38
N ALA A 99 13.12 -22.70 -19.57
CA ALA A 99 14.04 -23.81 -19.83
C ALA A 99 14.73 -23.68 -21.19
N SER A 100 14.01 -23.22 -22.21
CA SER A 100 14.52 -23.06 -23.58
C SER A 100 15.32 -21.77 -23.82
N ALA A 101 15.20 -20.78 -22.94
CA ALA A 101 15.97 -19.54 -23.01
C ALA A 101 17.46 -19.81 -22.78
N SER A 102 18.29 -19.41 -23.74
CA SER A 102 19.76 -19.48 -23.66
C SER A 102 20.40 -18.13 -23.37
N ALA A 103 19.71 -17.03 -23.64
CA ALA A 103 20.25 -15.68 -23.55
C ALA A 103 19.25 -14.73 -22.87
N TYR A 104 19.72 -13.58 -22.41
CA TYR A 104 18.89 -12.59 -21.76
C TYR A 104 19.43 -11.16 -21.91
N THR A 105 18.54 -10.20 -21.71
CA THR A 105 18.89 -8.80 -21.48
C THR A 105 18.46 -8.43 -20.06
N GLN A 106 19.44 -8.09 -19.21
CA GLN A 106 19.22 -7.52 -17.89
C GLN A 106 19.15 -6.01 -18.00
N ILE A 107 18.10 -5.42 -17.43
CA ILE A 107 17.93 -3.97 -17.32
C ILE A 107 17.82 -3.65 -15.85
N THR A 108 18.74 -2.82 -15.36
CA THR A 108 18.82 -2.41 -13.97
C THR A 108 18.90 -0.90 -13.90
N VAL A 109 18.03 -0.28 -13.11
CA VAL A 109 18.13 1.14 -12.75
C VAL A 109 18.37 1.23 -11.26
N CYS A 110 19.52 1.81 -10.87
CA CYS A 110 19.90 2.00 -9.48
C CYS A 110 20.25 3.47 -9.20
N LYS A 111 20.40 3.81 -7.91
CA LYS A 111 20.72 5.17 -7.47
C LYS A 111 22.23 5.39 -7.39
N GLY A 112 22.68 6.51 -7.92
CA GLY A 112 24.08 6.94 -7.88
C GLY A 112 24.99 6.18 -8.84
N LEU A 113 26.26 6.59 -8.87
CA LEU A 113 27.25 6.04 -9.82
C LEU A 113 27.60 4.57 -9.53
N ILE A 114 27.62 4.18 -8.26
CA ILE A 114 28.01 2.83 -7.83
C ILE A 114 26.74 2.14 -7.34
N PRO A 115 26.34 1.00 -7.94
CA PRO A 115 25.19 0.22 -7.47
C PRO A 115 25.33 -0.19 -6.00
N HIS A 116 24.22 -0.23 -5.26
CA HIS A 116 24.20 -0.60 -3.84
C HIS A 116 24.90 -1.94 -3.57
N ASP A 117 24.59 -2.97 -4.36
CA ASP A 117 25.16 -4.32 -4.15
C ASP A 117 26.63 -4.44 -4.54
N ALA A 118 27.13 -3.50 -5.35
CA ALA A 118 28.54 -3.42 -5.69
C ALA A 118 29.38 -2.73 -4.61
N MET A 119 28.75 -2.08 -3.62
CA MET A 119 29.46 -1.45 -2.51
C MET A 119 29.80 -2.49 -1.42
N PRO A 120 31.02 -2.43 -0.84
CA PRO A 120 31.32 -3.16 0.39
C PRO A 120 30.34 -2.80 1.51
N GLU A 121 29.97 -3.77 2.35
CA GLU A 121 28.99 -3.60 3.44
C GLU A 121 29.38 -2.46 4.38
N GLU A 122 30.67 -2.36 4.74
CA GLU A 122 31.18 -1.32 5.62
C GLU A 122 31.03 0.09 5.01
N LEU A 123 31.08 0.19 3.69
CA LEU A 123 30.88 1.45 2.98
C LEU A 123 29.39 1.80 2.88
N ARG A 124 28.51 0.80 2.73
CA ARG A 124 27.06 1.01 2.70
C ARG A 124 26.56 1.60 4.01
N ASP A 125 27.03 1.09 5.14
CA ASP A 125 26.67 1.59 6.47
C ASP A 125 27.09 3.05 6.68
N VAL A 126 28.25 3.44 6.16
CA VAL A 126 28.76 4.81 6.28
C VAL A 126 28.04 5.79 5.36
N VAL A 127 27.73 5.36 4.13
CA VAL A 127 27.09 6.20 3.11
C VAL A 127 25.58 6.36 3.39
N GLY A 128 24.95 5.33 3.93
CA GLY A 128 23.53 5.27 4.23
C GLY A 128 22.66 4.90 3.02
N SER A 129 21.46 4.38 3.30
CA SER A 129 20.47 3.98 2.29
C SER A 129 20.04 5.14 1.39
N ASP A 130 19.93 6.35 1.92
CA ASP A 130 19.39 7.52 1.21
C ASP A 130 20.22 7.93 -0.01
N LYS A 131 21.49 7.51 -0.04
CA LYS A 131 22.44 7.78 -1.13
C LYS A 131 22.64 6.60 -2.07
N THR A 132 22.18 5.41 -1.70
CA THR A 132 22.45 4.17 -2.43
C THR A 132 21.18 3.46 -2.90
N ALA A 133 20.02 3.86 -2.39
CA ALA A 133 18.72 3.31 -2.70
C ALA A 133 17.68 4.43 -2.88
N PHE A 134 16.59 4.12 -3.59
CA PHE A 134 15.45 5.02 -3.68
C PHE A 134 14.64 4.93 -2.38
N CYS A 135 14.55 6.04 -1.65
CA CYS A 135 13.85 6.09 -0.35
C CYS A 135 12.50 6.82 -0.44
N THR A 136 12.17 7.40 -1.58
CA THR A 136 10.89 8.09 -1.78
C THR A 136 10.10 7.50 -2.95
N SER A 137 8.77 7.57 -2.87
CA SER A 137 7.90 7.11 -3.96
C SER A 137 8.17 7.84 -5.27
N GLU A 138 8.57 9.12 -5.22
CA GLU A 138 8.89 9.92 -6.42
C GLU A 138 10.14 9.40 -7.13
N GLU A 139 11.24 9.22 -6.39
CA GLU A 139 12.48 8.64 -6.93
C GLU A 139 12.23 7.25 -7.52
N ALA A 140 11.52 6.38 -6.78
CA ALA A 140 11.23 5.03 -7.23
C ALA A 140 10.33 5.01 -8.47
N GLN A 141 9.34 5.90 -8.57
CA GLN A 141 8.49 6.01 -9.75
C GLN A 141 9.28 6.41 -11.00
N VAL A 142 10.25 7.34 -10.89
CA VAL A 142 11.13 7.69 -12.01
C VAL A 142 11.98 6.49 -12.42
N ALA A 143 12.58 5.77 -11.47
CA ALA A 143 13.37 4.57 -11.76
C ALA A 143 12.53 3.47 -12.43
N MET A 144 11.33 3.20 -11.92
CA MET A 144 10.39 2.23 -12.49
C MET A 144 9.90 2.63 -13.87
N ALA A 145 9.67 3.93 -14.10
CA ALA A 145 9.27 4.44 -15.41
C ALA A 145 10.41 4.32 -16.42
N LEU A 146 11.63 4.72 -16.06
CA LEU A 146 12.79 4.60 -16.94
C LEU A 146 13.05 3.13 -17.31
N THR A 147 13.04 2.24 -16.32
CA THR A 147 13.20 0.79 -16.53
C THR A 147 12.13 0.24 -17.48
N ARG A 148 10.87 0.68 -17.32
CA ARG A 148 9.74 0.27 -18.18
C ARG A 148 9.97 0.70 -19.62
N GLU A 149 10.34 1.96 -19.86
CA GLU A 149 10.55 2.48 -21.21
C GLU A 149 11.70 1.73 -21.91
N VAL A 150 12.82 1.53 -21.21
CA VAL A 150 13.98 0.79 -21.76
C VAL A 150 13.62 -0.67 -22.04
N THR A 151 12.89 -1.32 -21.13
CA THR A 151 12.40 -2.70 -21.35
C THR A 151 11.51 -2.78 -22.58
N ARG A 152 10.59 -1.82 -22.77
CA ARG A 152 9.73 -1.75 -23.96
C ARG A 152 10.55 -1.64 -25.22
N PHE A 153 11.53 -0.76 -25.25
CA PHE A 153 12.43 -0.64 -26.40
C PHE A 153 13.14 -1.97 -26.72
N ILE A 154 13.72 -2.64 -25.73
CA ILE A 154 14.39 -3.93 -25.94
C ILE A 154 13.42 -4.99 -26.48
N VAL A 155 12.21 -5.09 -25.90
CA VAL A 155 11.19 -6.04 -26.34
C VAL A 155 10.74 -5.76 -27.78
N GLU A 156 10.58 -4.49 -28.16
CA GLU A 156 10.15 -4.08 -29.50
C GLU A 156 11.22 -4.28 -30.58
N GLN A 157 12.51 -4.27 -30.21
CA GLN A 157 13.63 -4.49 -31.14
C GLN A 157 13.98 -5.98 -31.33
N GLY A 158 13.60 -6.84 -30.38
CA GLY A 158 14.10 -8.21 -30.29
C GLY A 158 13.04 -9.31 -30.46
N THR A 159 13.50 -10.56 -30.32
CA THR A 159 12.65 -11.77 -30.26
C THR A 159 12.55 -12.25 -28.81
N ALA A 160 12.03 -11.38 -27.95
CA ALA A 160 11.78 -11.71 -26.55
C ALA A 160 10.76 -12.85 -26.45
N GLU A 161 11.03 -13.82 -25.57
CA GLU A 161 10.13 -14.95 -25.28
C GLU A 161 9.37 -14.74 -23.97
N ALA A 162 9.98 -14.02 -23.02
CA ALA A 162 9.37 -13.65 -21.74
C ALA A 162 9.99 -12.38 -21.17
N VAL A 163 9.24 -11.72 -20.29
CA VAL A 163 9.71 -10.59 -19.48
C VAL A 163 9.46 -10.92 -18.02
N PHE A 164 10.50 -10.86 -17.21
CA PHE A 164 10.43 -10.98 -15.75
C PHE A 164 10.65 -9.61 -15.12
N TRP A 165 9.62 -9.09 -14.44
CA TRP A 165 9.69 -7.84 -13.70
C TRP A 165 10.03 -8.11 -12.24
N GLY A 166 11.26 -7.81 -11.82
CA GLY A 166 11.82 -8.24 -10.54
C GLY A 166 11.09 -7.67 -9.33
N THR A 167 10.74 -6.38 -9.34
CA THR A 167 10.12 -5.70 -8.18
C THR A 167 8.81 -6.32 -7.71
N SER A 168 8.04 -6.93 -8.62
CA SER A 168 6.74 -7.56 -8.34
C SER A 168 6.74 -9.08 -8.57
N LEU A 169 7.92 -9.65 -8.87
CA LEU A 169 8.11 -11.06 -9.25
C LEU A 169 7.18 -11.51 -10.39
N PHE A 170 6.88 -10.61 -11.33
CA PHE A 170 5.89 -10.88 -12.36
C PHE A 170 6.55 -11.37 -13.65
N LEU A 171 6.44 -12.67 -13.92
CA LEU A 171 6.85 -13.30 -15.18
C LEU A 171 5.67 -13.28 -16.17
N MET A 172 5.88 -12.69 -17.35
CA MET A 172 4.82 -12.50 -18.33
C MET A 172 5.31 -12.67 -19.77
N LYS A 173 4.35 -12.81 -20.68
CA LYS A 173 4.61 -12.76 -22.12
C LYS A 173 4.96 -11.33 -22.57
N PRO A 174 5.80 -11.16 -23.61
CA PRO A 174 6.16 -9.85 -24.14
C PRO A 174 4.94 -9.00 -24.53
N GLU A 175 3.89 -9.61 -25.10
CA GLU A 175 2.69 -8.87 -25.53
C GLU A 175 1.91 -8.31 -24.34
N LEU A 176 1.84 -9.07 -23.23
CA LEU A 176 1.22 -8.59 -22.00
C LEU A 176 2.04 -7.46 -21.40
N PHE A 177 3.37 -7.60 -21.38
CA PHE A 177 4.25 -6.53 -20.94
C PHE A 177 4.02 -5.24 -21.75
N VAL A 178 4.06 -5.29 -23.09
CA VAL A 178 3.85 -4.12 -23.95
C VAL A 178 2.48 -3.47 -23.69
N LYS A 179 1.42 -4.28 -23.52
CA LYS A 179 0.08 -3.79 -23.18
C LYS A 179 0.06 -3.05 -21.84
N LEU A 180 0.70 -3.59 -20.80
CA LEU A 180 0.79 -2.95 -19.49
C LEU A 180 1.70 -1.71 -19.52
N ALA A 181 2.76 -1.75 -20.31
CA ALA A 181 3.75 -0.67 -20.40
C ALA A 181 3.22 0.59 -21.12
N THR A 182 2.21 0.43 -21.99
CA THR A 182 1.64 1.52 -22.81
C THR A 182 0.23 1.94 -22.37
N GLY A 183 -0.50 1.08 -21.66
CA GLY A 183 -1.85 1.37 -21.18
C GLY A 183 -1.93 1.98 -19.78
N ASP A 184 -3.16 2.21 -19.32
CA ASP A 184 -3.46 2.75 -17.98
C ASP A 184 -3.11 1.77 -16.83
N GLY A 185 -2.81 0.51 -17.17
CA GLY A 185 -2.46 -0.57 -16.24
C GLY A 185 -1.01 -0.63 -15.79
N LYS A 186 -0.19 0.41 -16.00
CA LYS A 186 1.26 0.42 -15.68
C LYS A 186 1.58 0.01 -14.23
N ASN A 187 0.69 0.33 -13.29
CA ASN A 187 0.88 -0.02 -11.87
C ASN A 187 0.87 -1.54 -11.63
N LEU A 188 0.29 -2.33 -12.54
CA LEU A 188 0.29 -3.79 -12.46
C LEU A 188 1.69 -4.39 -12.73
N LEU A 189 2.61 -3.62 -13.32
CA LEU A 189 4.02 -4.01 -13.39
C LEU A 189 4.70 -3.84 -12.02
N TYR A 190 4.32 -2.81 -11.28
CA TYR A 190 4.99 -2.41 -10.03
C TYR A 190 4.40 -3.09 -8.80
N LEU A 191 3.13 -3.48 -8.86
CA LEU A 191 2.41 -4.19 -7.81
C LEU A 191 1.66 -5.37 -8.41
N HIS A 192 1.98 -6.58 -7.94
CA HIS A 192 1.32 -7.79 -8.39
C HIS A 192 0.76 -8.57 -7.19
N ALA A 193 -0.52 -8.94 -7.27
CA ALA A 193 -1.17 -9.74 -6.23
C ALA A 193 -0.81 -11.23 -6.38
N HIS A 194 -0.33 -11.83 -5.30
CA HIS A 194 0.04 -13.25 -5.23
C HIS A 194 -0.88 -13.96 -4.24
N PRO A 195 -1.93 -14.65 -4.73
CA PRO A 195 -2.78 -15.45 -3.88
C PRO A 195 -2.04 -16.71 -3.43
N TYR A 196 -2.22 -17.09 -2.17
CA TYR A 196 -1.67 -18.32 -1.60
C TYR A 196 -2.72 -19.00 -0.73
N GLY A 197 -2.64 -20.33 -0.63
CA GLY A 197 -3.61 -21.15 0.07
C GLY A 197 -3.06 -21.74 1.36
N GLU A 198 -3.88 -21.79 2.40
CA GLU A 198 -3.62 -22.51 3.64
C GLU A 198 -4.85 -23.35 4.00
N THR A 199 -4.65 -24.62 4.37
CA THR A 199 -5.77 -25.45 4.84
C THR A 199 -5.97 -25.19 6.32
N ASP A 200 -7.15 -24.72 6.68
CA ASP A 200 -7.54 -24.54 8.07
C ASP A 200 -7.48 -25.90 8.79
N PRO A 201 -6.63 -26.04 9.83
CA PRO A 201 -6.45 -27.31 10.53
C PRO A 201 -7.71 -27.75 11.29
N ASP A 202 -8.58 -26.82 11.67
CA ASP A 202 -9.78 -27.10 12.47
C ASP A 202 -10.99 -27.43 11.59
N THR A 203 -11.14 -26.74 10.45
CA THR A 203 -12.30 -26.92 9.56
C THR A 203 -12.01 -27.72 8.29
N GLY A 204 -10.73 -27.96 7.96
CA GLY A 204 -10.29 -28.61 6.73
C GLY A 204 -10.53 -27.78 5.46
N LYS A 205 -11.05 -26.55 5.58
CA LYS A 205 -11.33 -25.69 4.43
C LYS A 205 -10.06 -25.04 3.90
N LEU A 206 -9.92 -24.96 2.58
CA LEU A 206 -8.88 -24.16 1.95
C LEU A 206 -9.23 -22.68 2.09
N LEU A 207 -8.41 -21.96 2.85
CA LEU A 207 -8.46 -20.50 2.98
C LEU A 207 -7.46 -19.89 2.00
N VAL A 208 -7.75 -18.67 1.54
CA VAL A 208 -6.89 -17.95 0.59
C VAL A 208 -6.46 -16.62 1.19
N GLY A 209 -5.15 -16.39 1.19
CA GLY A 209 -4.53 -15.09 1.47
C GLY A 209 -4.03 -14.45 0.17
N VAL A 210 -3.68 -13.17 0.23
CA VAL A 210 -3.12 -12.43 -0.91
C VAL A 210 -2.01 -11.51 -0.43
N ILE A 211 -0.83 -11.61 -1.04
CA ILE A 211 0.31 -10.71 -0.81
C ILE A 211 0.48 -9.77 -1.99
N GLY A 212 0.74 -8.48 -1.72
CA GLY A 212 1.05 -7.47 -2.74
C GLY A 212 2.55 -7.38 -3.00
N ALA A 213 3.10 -8.17 -3.93
CA ALA A 213 4.51 -8.08 -4.29
C ALA A 213 4.81 -6.74 -4.97
N GLY A 214 5.83 -6.04 -4.49
CA GLY A 214 6.19 -4.68 -4.92
C GLY A 214 5.58 -3.56 -4.07
N ALA A 215 4.67 -3.87 -3.14
CA ALA A 215 4.12 -2.88 -2.21
C ALA A 215 5.19 -2.09 -1.42
N PRO A 216 6.30 -2.69 -0.94
CA PRO A 216 7.34 -1.93 -0.23
C PRO A 216 7.96 -0.79 -1.06
N ALA A 217 8.10 -1.00 -2.37
CA ALA A 217 8.64 -0.01 -3.30
C ALA A 217 7.63 1.10 -3.64
N MET A 218 6.34 0.86 -3.39
CA MET A 218 5.24 1.77 -3.73
C MET A 218 4.80 2.59 -2.52
N ILE A 219 4.65 1.94 -1.36
CA ILE A 219 4.05 2.49 -0.14
C ILE A 219 4.92 2.34 1.11
N GLY A 220 6.05 1.63 1.03
CA GLY A 220 6.98 1.44 2.15
C GLY A 220 6.69 0.26 3.08
N TYR A 221 5.60 -0.46 2.84
CA TYR A 221 5.17 -1.59 3.64
C TYR A 221 4.95 -2.81 2.75
N THR A 222 5.22 -4.02 3.27
CA THR A 222 4.58 -5.20 2.70
C THR A 222 3.09 -5.12 3.01
N LEU A 223 2.27 -5.68 2.12
CA LEU A 223 0.81 -5.60 2.22
C LEU A 223 0.21 -6.97 2.01
N GLU A 224 -0.65 -7.41 2.93
CA GLU A 224 -1.19 -8.76 2.93
C GLU A 224 -2.62 -8.82 3.45
N PHE A 225 -3.44 -9.67 2.84
CA PHE A 225 -4.57 -10.32 3.48
C PHE A 225 -4.16 -11.73 3.88
N ARG A 226 -4.23 -12.06 5.18
CA ARG A 226 -3.98 -13.43 5.64
C ARG A 226 -5.08 -14.40 5.20
N PRO A 227 -4.84 -15.72 5.20
CA PRO A 227 -5.80 -16.68 4.69
C PRO A 227 -7.13 -16.57 5.40
N CYS A 228 -8.19 -16.32 4.63
CA CYS A 228 -9.54 -16.17 5.13
C CYS A 228 -10.56 -16.77 4.16
N GLY A 229 -11.83 -16.83 4.59
CA GLY A 229 -12.93 -17.39 3.80
C GLY A 229 -13.51 -16.45 2.73
N LEU A 230 -12.82 -15.36 2.40
CA LEU A 230 -13.31 -14.36 1.45
C LEU A 230 -12.87 -14.66 0.00
N PRO A 231 -13.62 -14.19 -1.01
CA PRO A 231 -13.26 -14.41 -2.40
C PRO A 231 -11.90 -13.80 -2.77
N PRO A 232 -10.99 -14.53 -3.44
CA PRO A 232 -9.66 -14.01 -3.80
C PRO A 232 -9.67 -12.75 -4.67
N ASP A 233 -10.65 -12.64 -5.59
CA ASP A 233 -10.82 -11.47 -6.45
C ASP A 233 -11.19 -10.21 -5.64
N TYR A 234 -11.96 -10.37 -4.57
CA TYR A 234 -12.29 -9.28 -3.64
C TYR A 234 -11.04 -8.81 -2.89
N LEU A 235 -10.27 -9.74 -2.32
CA LEU A 235 -9.03 -9.44 -1.59
C LEU A 235 -8.02 -8.72 -2.49
N THR A 236 -7.84 -9.22 -3.71
CA THR A 236 -6.94 -8.65 -4.71
C THR A 236 -7.36 -7.24 -5.08
N ARG A 237 -8.66 -7.00 -5.35
CA ARG A 237 -9.19 -5.68 -5.64
C ARG A 237 -8.93 -4.69 -4.51
N LYS A 238 -9.26 -5.06 -3.27
CA LYS A 238 -9.08 -4.18 -2.09
C LYS A 238 -7.61 -3.90 -1.79
N LEU A 239 -6.72 -4.85 -2.09
CA LEU A 239 -5.28 -4.63 -2.02
C LEU A 239 -4.84 -3.51 -2.99
N TYR A 240 -5.27 -3.58 -4.25
CA TYR A 240 -4.97 -2.54 -5.23
C TYR A 240 -5.56 -1.18 -4.87
N GLU A 241 -6.81 -1.15 -4.41
CA GLU A 241 -7.49 0.07 -3.97
C GLU A 241 -6.76 0.72 -2.78
N PHE A 242 -6.30 -0.06 -1.80
CA PHE A 242 -5.54 0.45 -0.66
C PHE A 242 -4.23 1.12 -1.10
N VAL A 243 -3.44 0.46 -1.95
CA VAL A 243 -2.19 1.05 -2.46
C VAL A 243 -2.46 2.32 -3.27
N ALA A 244 -3.48 2.30 -4.14
CA ALA A 244 -3.86 3.47 -4.93
C ALA A 244 -4.26 4.65 -4.03
N PHE A 245 -5.06 4.40 -3.00
CA PHE A 245 -5.46 5.39 -2.02
C PHE A 245 -4.26 6.00 -1.29
N THR A 246 -3.35 5.17 -0.78
CA THR A 246 -2.12 5.62 -0.11
C THR A 246 -1.24 6.46 -1.04
N GLN A 247 -1.11 6.07 -2.30
CA GLN A 247 -0.32 6.84 -3.27
C GLN A 247 -0.98 8.18 -3.59
N ALA A 248 -2.30 8.23 -3.74
CA ALA A 248 -3.03 9.46 -4.03
C ALA A 248 -2.99 10.45 -2.86
N THR A 249 -3.17 9.97 -1.63
CA THR A 249 -3.14 10.80 -0.42
C THR A 249 -1.73 11.14 0.06
N GLY A 250 -0.74 10.33 -0.31
CA GLY A 250 0.62 10.37 0.23
C GLY A 250 0.70 9.97 1.71
N GLN A 251 -0.33 9.31 2.24
CA GLN A 251 -0.47 8.96 3.65
C GLN A 251 -0.84 7.48 3.83
N ILE A 252 -0.27 6.88 4.87
CA ILE A 252 -0.61 5.52 5.31
C ILE A 252 -1.69 5.63 6.39
N ILE A 253 -2.73 4.80 6.27
CA ILE A 253 -3.79 4.70 7.29
C ILE A 253 -3.17 4.15 8.58
N ARG A 254 -3.56 4.73 9.72
CA ARG A 254 -2.95 4.40 11.02
C ARG A 254 -3.31 2.99 11.46
N ASP A 255 -2.47 2.43 12.31
CA ASP A 255 -2.75 1.15 12.95
C ASP A 255 -4.07 1.18 13.72
N GLY A 256 -4.89 0.15 13.51
CA GLY A 256 -6.22 0.00 14.10
C GLY A 256 -7.36 0.71 13.37
N ASP A 257 -7.07 1.71 12.53
CA ASP A 257 -8.07 2.43 11.72
C ASP A 257 -8.63 1.52 10.59
N VAL A 258 -9.71 1.97 9.96
CA VAL A 258 -10.40 1.22 8.90
C VAL A 258 -10.32 1.90 7.54
N PHE A 259 -10.29 1.07 6.50
CA PHE A 259 -10.37 1.40 5.09
C PHE A 259 -11.62 0.72 4.50
N GLY A 260 -12.32 1.39 3.59
CA GLY A 260 -13.59 0.91 3.06
C GLY A 260 -14.16 1.80 1.98
N GLU A 261 -15.01 1.23 1.13
CA GLU A 261 -15.78 1.97 0.14
C GLU A 261 -16.96 2.73 0.77
N ASP A 262 -17.59 2.14 1.79
CA ASP A 262 -18.75 2.67 2.51
C ASP A 262 -18.83 2.10 3.95
N GLU A 263 -19.91 2.43 4.67
CA GLU A 263 -20.14 1.98 6.06
C GLU A 263 -20.30 0.44 6.18
N ASP A 264 -20.75 -0.21 5.10
CA ASP A 264 -20.94 -1.65 5.04
C ASP A 264 -19.61 -2.39 4.76
N GLU A 265 -18.50 -1.69 4.49
CA GLU A 265 -17.20 -2.30 4.27
C GLU A 265 -16.14 -1.70 5.20
N LYS A 266 -15.76 -2.42 6.26
CA LYS A 266 -14.68 -2.02 7.17
C LYS A 266 -13.53 -3.01 7.11
N ILE A 267 -12.40 -2.56 6.58
CA ILE A 267 -11.14 -3.30 6.51
C ILE A 267 -10.16 -2.65 7.49
N GLN A 268 -9.94 -3.30 8.62
CA GLN A 268 -8.99 -2.84 9.63
C GLN A 268 -7.55 -2.96 9.11
N VAL A 269 -6.76 -1.91 9.34
CA VAL A 269 -5.34 -1.81 9.01
C VAL A 269 -4.52 -2.16 10.24
N LEU A 270 -3.76 -3.23 10.18
CA LEU A 270 -2.92 -3.71 11.29
C LEU A 270 -1.45 -3.61 10.92
N HIS A 271 -0.68 -2.86 11.70
CA HIS A 271 0.75 -2.65 11.48
C HIS A 271 1.56 -3.68 12.27
N HIS A 272 2.45 -4.37 11.57
CA HIS A 272 3.39 -5.33 12.13
C HIS A 272 4.83 -4.85 11.91
N LEU A 273 5.68 -5.09 12.91
CA LEU A 273 7.10 -4.77 12.81
C LEU A 273 7.77 -5.59 11.70
N ALA A 274 8.82 -5.02 11.12
CA ALA A 274 9.67 -5.69 10.15
C ALA A 274 10.18 -7.04 10.67
N LYS A 275 10.01 -8.09 9.85
CA LYS A 275 10.59 -9.41 10.10
C LYS A 275 11.94 -9.49 9.38
N ASN A 276 12.98 -9.99 10.06
CA ASN A 276 14.30 -10.29 9.49
C ASN A 276 14.96 -9.13 8.68
N GLY A 277 14.79 -7.88 9.11
CA GLY A 277 15.37 -6.71 8.43
C GLY A 277 14.65 -6.27 7.16
N GLY A 278 13.51 -6.87 6.81
CA GLY A 278 12.67 -6.47 5.69
C GLY A 278 11.84 -5.21 5.95
N ALA A 279 10.92 -4.90 5.04
CA ALA A 279 9.95 -3.83 5.24
C ALA A 279 8.96 -4.17 6.38
N PRO A 280 8.43 -3.17 7.11
CA PRO A 280 7.28 -3.36 7.99
C PRO A 280 6.07 -3.87 7.21
N GLU A 281 5.17 -4.58 7.89
CA GLU A 281 4.03 -5.27 7.28
C GLU A 281 2.72 -4.57 7.66
N ILE A 282 1.83 -4.42 6.67
CA ILE A 282 0.43 -4.05 6.87
C ILE A 282 -0.42 -5.28 6.55
N GLU A 283 -1.14 -5.76 7.56
CA GLU A 283 -2.21 -6.74 7.39
C GLU A 283 -3.54 -6.00 7.23
N LEU A 284 -4.25 -6.31 6.15
CA LEU A 284 -5.62 -5.87 5.92
C LEU A 284 -6.57 -6.97 6.40
N LYS A 285 -7.43 -6.62 7.35
CA LYS A 285 -8.39 -7.56 7.93
C LYS A 285 -9.81 -7.04 7.76
N VAL A 286 -10.64 -7.78 7.03
CA VAL A 286 -12.05 -7.44 6.91
C VAL A 286 -12.75 -7.74 8.23
N VAL A 287 -13.28 -6.70 8.85
CA VAL A 287 -13.95 -6.78 10.16
C VAL A 287 -15.45 -6.52 10.08
N HIS A 288 -15.91 -5.84 9.02
CA HIS A 288 -17.32 -5.69 8.72
C HIS A 288 -17.52 -5.75 7.20
N ASN A 289 -18.36 -6.68 6.74
CA ASN A 289 -18.86 -6.76 5.38
C ASN A 289 -20.11 -7.66 5.35
N PRO A 290 -21.34 -7.10 5.47
CA PRO A 290 -22.58 -7.86 5.53
C PRO A 290 -22.81 -8.74 4.29
N LYS A 291 -22.34 -8.30 3.10
CA LYS A 291 -22.42 -9.09 1.86
C LYS A 291 -21.72 -10.44 1.96
N TYR A 292 -20.70 -10.55 2.80
CA TYR A 292 -19.98 -11.80 3.07
C TYR A 292 -20.30 -12.41 4.43
N GLY A 293 -21.36 -11.93 5.10
CA GLY A 293 -21.78 -12.42 6.41
C GLY A 293 -20.85 -12.03 7.56
N ILE A 294 -19.96 -11.05 7.36
CA ILE A 294 -19.05 -10.54 8.40
C ILE A 294 -19.74 -9.36 9.08
N VAL A 295 -20.21 -9.55 10.32
CA VAL A 295 -20.89 -8.50 11.09
C VAL A 295 -20.16 -8.31 12.41
N GLN A 296 -19.50 -7.17 12.58
CA GLN A 296 -19.03 -6.69 13.88
C GLN A 296 -20.02 -5.66 14.44
N GLU A 297 -20.19 -5.62 15.76
CA GLU A 297 -20.97 -4.60 16.46
C GLU A 297 -20.42 -3.20 16.12
N ALA A 298 -21.32 -2.29 15.73
CA ALA A 298 -20.97 -0.94 15.30
C ALA A 298 -20.39 -0.13 16.47
N ALA A 299 -19.07 0.07 16.45
CA ALA A 299 -18.46 1.13 17.23
C ALA A 299 -18.61 2.46 16.47
N PRO A 300 -18.90 3.59 17.14
CA PRO A 300 -18.90 4.90 16.51
C PRO A 300 -17.59 5.13 15.78
N THR A 301 -17.66 5.34 14.48
CA THR A 301 -16.48 5.49 13.61
C THR A 301 -16.56 6.84 12.93
N ILE A 302 -15.47 7.60 12.95
CA ILE A 302 -15.35 8.86 12.20
C ILE A 302 -14.93 8.51 10.78
N TYR A 303 -15.80 8.73 9.79
CA TYR A 303 -15.44 8.51 8.39
C TYR A 303 -14.87 9.77 7.81
N LYS A 304 -13.78 9.61 7.07
CA LYS A 304 -13.20 10.67 6.26
C LYS A 304 -13.44 10.28 4.82
N HIS A 305 -14.24 11.07 4.13
CA HIS A 305 -14.56 10.84 2.73
C HIS A 305 -13.52 11.51 1.86
N TYR A 306 -13.01 10.77 0.87
CA TYR A 306 -12.01 11.24 -0.08
C TYR A 306 -12.56 11.13 -1.51
N ASP A 307 -12.19 12.09 -2.36
CA ASP A 307 -12.45 11.97 -3.80
C ASP A 307 -11.49 10.96 -4.47
N GLY A 308 -11.71 10.71 -5.76
CA GLY A 308 -10.86 9.81 -6.56
C GLY A 308 -9.40 10.30 -6.73
N HIS A 309 -9.05 11.48 -6.23
CA HIS A 309 -7.70 12.02 -6.21
C HIS A 309 -7.09 12.01 -4.80
N GLY A 310 -7.75 11.40 -3.81
CA GLY A 310 -7.26 11.35 -2.43
C GLY A 310 -7.41 12.66 -1.68
N LYS A 311 -8.20 13.62 -2.18
CA LYS A 311 -8.51 14.84 -1.44
C LYS A 311 -9.72 14.62 -0.55
N LYS A 312 -9.59 14.96 0.73
CA LYS A 312 -10.71 14.88 1.67
C LYS A 312 -11.83 15.84 1.27
N ILE A 313 -13.05 15.31 1.15
CA ILE A 313 -14.27 16.05 0.77
C ILE A 313 -15.29 16.19 1.90
N ALA A 314 -15.34 15.24 2.84
CA ALA A 314 -16.25 15.30 3.99
C ALA A 314 -15.71 14.53 5.20
N GLU A 315 -16.34 14.75 6.36
CA GLU A 315 -16.14 13.99 7.59
C GLU A 315 -17.47 13.86 8.31
N ASP A 316 -17.84 12.65 8.71
CA ASP A 316 -19.05 12.36 9.49
C ASP A 316 -18.79 11.24 10.51
N ILE A 317 -19.77 10.99 11.38
CA ILE A 317 -19.69 10.00 12.46
C ILE A 317 -20.90 9.09 12.36
N ASP A 318 -20.68 7.80 12.14
CA ASP A 318 -21.74 6.77 12.14
C ASP A 318 -22.13 6.41 13.58
N GLY A 319 -23.41 6.09 13.77
CA GLY A 319 -23.98 5.72 15.06
C GLY A 319 -24.29 6.88 16.00
N VAL A 320 -24.26 8.12 15.51
CA VAL A 320 -24.53 9.32 16.33
C VAL A 320 -25.53 10.23 15.61
N SER A 321 -26.82 10.02 15.84
CA SER A 321 -27.78 11.10 15.65
C SER A 321 -27.57 12.12 16.79
N GLU A 322 -27.53 13.42 16.49
CA GLU A 322 -27.57 14.47 17.54
C GLU A 322 -28.77 14.30 18.49
N SER A 323 -29.82 13.57 18.07
CA SER A 323 -30.99 13.23 18.90
C SER A 323 -30.77 12.12 19.93
N ASP A 324 -29.71 11.33 19.78
CA ASP A 324 -29.50 10.09 20.55
C ASP A 324 -28.38 10.22 21.60
N LEU A 325 -27.71 11.37 21.64
CA LEU A 325 -26.67 11.72 22.63
C LEU A 325 -27.29 12.43 23.84
N ASP A 326 -27.02 11.96 25.06
CA ASP A 326 -27.47 12.62 26.28
C ASP A 326 -26.52 13.79 26.62
N PRO A 327 -26.98 15.06 26.59
CA PRO A 327 -26.14 16.21 26.93
C PRO A 327 -25.62 16.18 28.37
N ASN A 328 -26.18 15.31 29.23
CA ASN A 328 -25.79 15.16 30.63
C ASN A 328 -24.82 13.99 30.88
N ASP A 329 -24.56 13.13 29.88
CA ASP A 329 -23.47 12.15 29.95
C ASP A 329 -22.16 12.85 29.52
N PRO A 330 -21.10 12.79 30.34
CA PRO A 330 -19.83 13.47 30.05
C PRO A 330 -19.13 12.99 28.77
N VAL A 331 -19.42 11.76 28.29
CA VAL A 331 -18.87 11.22 27.04
C VAL A 331 -19.65 11.77 25.85
N ASP A 332 -20.98 11.73 25.92
CA ASP A 332 -21.87 12.24 24.87
C ASP A 332 -21.76 13.76 24.73
N ALA A 333 -21.56 14.49 25.83
CA ALA A 333 -21.29 15.92 25.84
C ALA A 333 -19.98 16.26 25.11
N ALA A 334 -18.93 15.45 25.26
CA ALA A 334 -17.66 15.64 24.55
C ALA A 334 -17.81 15.34 23.04
N ILE A 335 -18.61 14.33 22.68
CA ILE A 335 -18.94 14.01 21.28
C ILE A 335 -19.76 15.15 20.67
N LEU A 336 -20.76 15.70 21.38
CA LEU A 336 -21.55 16.86 20.95
C LEU A 336 -20.68 18.12 20.78
N GLU A 337 -19.72 18.35 21.68
CA GLU A 337 -18.78 19.47 21.59
C GLU A 337 -17.88 19.34 20.36
N GLN A 338 -17.38 18.13 20.09
CA GLN A 338 -16.55 17.85 18.92
C GLN A 338 -17.34 17.95 17.61
N LEU A 339 -18.60 17.49 17.57
CA LEU A 339 -19.52 17.68 16.44
C LEU A 339 -19.83 19.16 16.17
N ARG A 340 -20.02 19.96 17.22
CA ARG A 340 -20.21 21.42 17.09
C ARG A 340 -18.96 22.13 16.57
N ALA A 341 -17.77 21.68 16.98
CA ALA A 341 -16.50 22.23 16.49
C ALA A 341 -16.23 21.91 15.01
N LEU A 342 -16.82 20.83 14.49
CA LEU A 342 -16.68 20.40 13.09
C LEU A 342 -17.70 21.08 12.15
N LYS A 343 -18.79 21.67 12.66
CA LYS A 343 -19.73 22.48 11.86
C LYS A 343 -19.06 23.82 11.48
N PRO A 344 -18.79 24.10 10.19
CA PRO A 344 -18.20 25.38 9.79
C PRO A 344 -19.27 26.46 9.89
N GLY A 345 -19.19 27.26 10.96
CA GLY A 345 -20.00 28.46 11.16
C GLY A 345 -21.09 28.30 12.23
N SER A 346 -20.71 28.45 13.49
CA SER A 346 -21.63 29.03 14.48
C SER A 346 -20.81 29.90 15.43
N GLU A 347 -20.88 31.21 15.19
CA GLU A 347 -20.51 32.23 16.15
C GLU A 347 -21.41 32.14 17.41
N ALA A 348 -20.88 32.70 18.48
CA ALA A 348 -21.40 32.73 19.85
C ALA A 348 -22.76 33.48 19.98
N PRO A 349 -23.44 33.38 21.14
CA PRO A 349 -24.88 33.61 21.26
C PRO A 349 -25.22 35.10 21.28
N THR A 350 -26.27 35.49 20.56
CA THR A 350 -26.90 36.81 20.69
C THR A 350 -28.32 36.64 21.22
N GLU A 351 -28.61 37.41 22.27
CA GLU A 351 -29.89 37.49 22.97
C GLU A 351 -31.04 37.99 22.08
N GLN A 352 -32.23 37.43 22.37
CA GLN A 352 -33.57 38.05 22.29
C GLN A 352 -33.97 38.87 21.05
N SER A 353 -34.94 38.35 20.30
CA SER A 353 -36.30 38.96 20.24
C SER A 353 -37.22 38.11 19.37
N SER A 354 -38.40 37.84 19.93
CA SER A 354 -39.61 37.34 19.29
C SER A 354 -40.02 38.14 18.05
N ASP A 355 -40.56 37.45 17.03
CA ASP A 355 -41.93 37.73 16.59
C ASP A 355 -42.51 36.62 15.69
N ILE A 356 -43.82 36.44 15.89
CA ILE A 356 -44.74 35.44 15.34
C ILE A 356 -45.23 35.89 13.95
N SER A 357 -45.39 34.95 12.99
CA SER A 357 -46.56 34.95 12.11
C SER A 357 -46.77 33.63 11.36
N VAL A 358 -48.00 33.45 10.88
CA VAL A 358 -48.78 32.20 10.79
C VAL A 358 -48.93 31.68 9.35
N SER A 359 -49.23 30.38 9.23
CA SER A 359 -50.13 29.72 8.26
C SER A 359 -49.67 29.49 6.80
N ALA A 360 -49.74 28.23 6.34
CA ALA A 360 -50.93 27.68 5.66
C ALA A 360 -50.69 26.27 5.03
N THR A 361 -51.52 25.31 5.44
CA THR A 361 -52.21 24.22 4.69
C THR A 361 -51.59 23.46 3.50
N SER A 362 -51.68 22.12 3.61
CA SER A 362 -51.55 20.98 2.65
C SER A 362 -52.53 21.05 1.45
N PRO A 363 -52.59 20.12 0.43
CA PRO A 363 -52.53 18.63 0.55
C PRO A 363 -51.99 17.76 -0.64
N VAL A 364 -51.60 16.52 -0.28
CA VAL A 364 -51.90 15.18 -0.87
C VAL A 364 -52.04 14.95 -2.39
N ALA A 365 -51.31 13.94 -2.90
CA ALA A 365 -51.83 12.98 -3.91
C ALA A 365 -51.08 11.61 -3.92
N ASN A 366 -51.89 10.56 -3.69
CA ASN A 366 -51.82 9.10 -3.88
C ASN A 366 -50.77 8.39 -4.78
N GLY A 367 -50.47 7.13 -4.39
CA GLY A 367 -49.61 6.10 -5.03
C GLY A 367 -50.14 5.46 -6.34
N PRO A 368 -49.88 4.16 -6.69
CA PRO A 368 -49.61 2.99 -5.83
C PRO A 368 -48.51 2.00 -6.33
N ALA A 369 -48.44 0.86 -5.61
CA ALA A 369 -47.49 -0.26 -5.67
C ALA A 369 -47.78 -1.36 -6.72
N SER A 370 -46.79 -2.23 -6.96
CA SER A 370 -46.84 -3.71 -7.21
C SER A 370 -45.42 -4.18 -7.65
N GLY A 371 -44.84 -5.36 -7.37
CA GLY A 371 -45.23 -6.62 -6.70
C GLY A 371 -44.39 -7.79 -7.28
N GLN A 372 -44.04 -8.78 -6.42
CA GLN A 372 -43.66 -10.19 -6.72
C GLN A 372 -42.26 -10.49 -7.33
N ALA A 373 -41.61 -11.66 -7.14
CA ALA A 373 -41.59 -12.75 -6.15
C ALA A 373 -40.49 -13.77 -6.60
N GLU A 374 -39.83 -14.43 -5.63
CA GLU A 374 -39.30 -15.82 -5.55
C GLU A 374 -38.56 -16.52 -6.73
N THR A 375 -37.46 -17.26 -6.46
CA THR A 375 -37.39 -18.76 -6.41
C THR A 375 -35.94 -19.28 -6.17
N GLU A 376 -35.84 -20.38 -5.41
CA GLU A 376 -34.65 -21.06 -4.84
C GLU A 376 -34.21 -22.37 -5.57
N ALA A 377 -32.92 -22.73 -5.40
CA ALA A 377 -32.26 -24.05 -5.24
C ALA A 377 -32.16 -25.05 -6.45
N PRO A 378 -31.30 -26.14 -6.44
CA PRO A 378 -30.44 -26.69 -5.36
C PRO A 378 -28.99 -27.19 -5.73
N GLU A 379 -28.21 -27.56 -4.70
CA GLU A 379 -26.87 -28.20 -4.70
C GLU A 379 -26.89 -29.75 -4.64
N GLU A 380 -25.78 -30.39 -5.06
CA GLU A 380 -25.40 -31.80 -4.74
C GLU A 380 -23.86 -31.94 -4.52
N PRO A 381 -23.38 -33.04 -3.87
CA PRO A 381 -22.23 -33.02 -2.94
C PRO A 381 -20.90 -33.61 -3.46
N ALA A 382 -19.81 -33.39 -2.71
CA ALA A 382 -18.45 -33.90 -2.95
C ALA A 382 -18.06 -35.09 -2.03
N PRO A 383 -17.09 -35.96 -2.41
CA PRO A 383 -16.62 -37.10 -1.61
C PRO A 383 -15.29 -36.89 -0.86
N ASP A 384 -15.12 -37.67 0.21
CA ASP A 384 -14.01 -37.74 1.19
C ASP A 384 -12.66 -38.33 0.69
N ILE A 385 -11.52 -37.81 1.19
CA ILE A 385 -10.23 -38.53 1.34
C ILE A 385 -9.40 -37.99 2.55
N PRO A 386 -8.30 -38.63 3.04
CA PRO A 386 -8.17 -39.12 4.42
C PRO A 386 -7.07 -38.44 5.29
N GLU A 387 -7.13 -38.69 6.59
CA GLU A 387 -6.24 -38.19 7.67
C GLU A 387 -4.73 -38.47 7.49
N PHE A 388 -3.90 -37.47 7.80
CA PHE A 388 -2.50 -37.68 8.19
C PHE A 388 -2.06 -36.81 9.39
N SER A 389 -1.67 -37.53 10.46
CA SER A 389 -0.73 -37.27 11.55
C SER A 389 -0.41 -35.83 12.03
N ARG A 390 -0.93 -35.57 13.23
CA ARG A 390 -0.60 -34.49 14.17
C ARG A 390 0.89 -34.39 14.51
N ARG A 391 1.44 -33.17 14.43
CA ARG A 391 2.58 -32.71 15.25
C ARG A 391 2.10 -31.62 16.19
N THR A 392 2.32 -31.82 17.49
CA THR A 392 2.01 -30.92 18.59
C THR A 392 2.83 -29.63 18.52
N THR A 393 2.17 -28.48 18.44
CA THR A 393 2.77 -27.14 18.61
C THR A 393 2.65 -26.64 20.05
N PRO A 394 3.57 -25.76 20.51
CA PRO A 394 3.60 -25.21 21.86
C PRO A 394 2.50 -24.16 22.08
N PRO A 395 2.18 -23.78 23.33
CA PRO A 395 1.09 -22.86 23.62
C PRO A 395 1.33 -21.46 23.01
N PRO A 396 0.27 -20.78 22.56
CA PRO A 396 0.38 -19.45 21.98
C PRO A 396 0.89 -18.42 23.02
N PRO A 397 1.64 -17.40 22.58
CA PRO A 397 2.03 -16.29 23.43
C PRO A 397 0.80 -15.52 23.91
N PRO A 398 0.88 -14.84 25.08
CA PRO A 398 -0.29 -14.24 25.71
C PRO A 398 -0.95 -13.22 24.79
N ALA A 399 -2.26 -13.38 24.60
CA ALA A 399 -3.10 -12.43 23.88
C ALA A 399 -2.88 -11.01 24.41
N ALA A 400 -2.71 -10.05 23.51
CA ALA A 400 -2.69 -8.63 23.84
C ALA A 400 -3.93 -8.32 24.68
N LYS A 401 -3.69 -7.93 25.93
CA LYS A 401 -4.72 -7.61 26.91
C LYS A 401 -5.54 -6.45 26.34
N ARG A 402 -6.77 -6.74 25.92
CA ARG A 402 -7.78 -5.73 25.64
C ARG A 402 -7.96 -4.91 26.92
N VAL A 403 -7.67 -3.63 26.84
CA VAL A 403 -7.89 -2.68 27.93
C VAL A 403 -9.40 -2.64 28.16
N SER A 404 -9.86 -3.05 29.33
CA SER A 404 -11.29 -2.97 29.66
C SER A 404 -11.69 -1.51 29.90
N MET A 405 -12.97 -1.17 29.69
CA MET A 405 -13.53 0.17 29.96
C MET A 405 -13.20 0.68 31.38
N GLU A 406 -12.99 -0.21 32.34
CA GLU A 406 -12.53 0.13 33.71
C GLU A 406 -11.10 0.70 33.74
N GLU A 407 -10.18 0.18 32.91
CA GLU A 407 -8.80 0.66 32.83
C GLU A 407 -8.74 2.03 32.14
N LEU A 408 -9.56 2.27 31.09
CA LEU A 408 -9.70 3.59 30.45
C LEU A 408 -10.28 4.63 31.41
N ARG A 409 -11.30 4.26 32.21
CA ARG A 409 -11.83 5.10 33.29
C ARG A 409 -10.77 5.43 34.35
N SER A 410 -9.91 4.48 34.70
CA SER A 410 -8.83 4.71 35.69
C SER A 410 -7.71 5.62 35.17
N ILE A 411 -7.43 5.58 33.86
CA ILE A 411 -6.42 6.43 33.22
C ILE A 411 -6.94 7.87 33.09
N ALA A 412 -8.21 8.03 32.69
CA ALA A 412 -8.87 9.33 32.63
C ALA A 412 -8.98 10.00 34.02
N GLN A 413 -9.31 9.23 35.06
CA GLN A 413 -9.33 9.73 36.44
C GLN A 413 -7.95 10.18 36.94
N ARG A 414 -6.87 9.46 36.61
CA ARG A 414 -5.50 9.88 37.00
C ARG A 414 -5.05 11.15 36.26
N ALA A 415 -5.44 11.33 35.01
CA ALA A 415 -5.12 12.52 34.23
C ALA A 415 -5.85 13.78 34.76
N GLN A 416 -7.12 13.63 35.20
CA GLN A 416 -7.87 14.74 35.82
C GLN A 416 -7.32 15.13 37.19
N VAL A 417 -6.84 14.18 38.00
CA VAL A 417 -6.23 14.48 39.31
C VAL A 417 -4.89 15.22 39.15
N GLN A 418 -4.09 14.88 38.14
CA GLN A 418 -2.83 15.60 37.87
C GLN A 418 -3.04 17.03 37.36
N GLN A 419 -4.06 17.27 36.54
CA GLN A 419 -4.42 18.63 36.09
C GLN A 419 -4.98 19.49 37.23
N ALA A 420 -5.72 18.91 38.17
CA ALA A 420 -6.20 19.61 39.35
C ALA A 420 -5.05 19.96 40.33
N GLU A 421 -4.06 19.08 40.51
CA GLU A 421 -2.88 19.34 41.35
C GLU A 421 -1.89 20.33 40.73
N GLU A 422 -1.84 20.46 39.40
CA GLU A 422 -1.04 21.49 38.72
C GLU A 422 -1.69 22.87 38.77
N ALA A 423 -3.04 22.94 38.80
CA ALA A 423 -3.78 24.19 38.93
C ALA A 423 -3.70 24.85 40.32
N GLU A 424 -3.40 24.08 41.38
CA GLU A 424 -3.29 24.60 42.76
C GLU A 424 -1.88 25.05 43.17
N LYS A 425 -0.84 24.92 42.33
CA LYS A 425 0.51 25.38 42.69
C LYS A 425 0.66 26.90 42.46
N PRO A 426 0.89 27.72 43.50
CA PRO A 426 1.11 29.15 43.30
C PRO A 426 2.42 29.40 42.54
N ALA A 427 2.35 30.25 41.53
CA ALA A 427 3.44 30.59 40.63
C ALA A 427 4.69 31.07 41.39
N LYS A 428 5.81 30.35 41.22
CA LYS A 428 7.12 30.82 41.67
C LYS A 428 7.54 32.03 40.82
N PRO A 429 8.04 33.12 41.42
CA PRO A 429 8.48 34.27 40.66
C PRO A 429 9.72 33.93 39.83
N GLY A 430 9.63 34.22 38.53
CA GLY A 430 10.65 33.91 37.53
C GLY A 430 11.99 34.61 37.77
N PHE A 431 13.05 33.88 37.43
CA PHE A 431 14.48 34.19 37.59
C PHE A 431 14.95 35.51 36.94
N LEU A 432 14.14 36.14 36.07
CA LEU A 432 14.48 37.38 35.37
C LEU A 432 14.14 38.66 36.17
N SER A 433 13.43 38.56 37.30
CA SER A 433 13.11 39.70 38.17
C SER A 433 14.26 40.11 39.12
N ARG A 434 15.37 39.36 39.15
CA ARG A 434 16.54 39.63 40.02
C ARG A 434 17.69 40.41 39.37
N LEU A 435 17.58 40.79 38.09
CA LEU A 435 18.69 41.42 37.35
C LEU A 435 18.47 42.90 36.97
N LEU A 436 17.31 43.49 37.26
CA LEU A 436 17.03 44.90 36.97
C LEU A 436 16.37 45.57 38.19
N GLY A 437 17.18 45.94 39.17
CA GLY A 437 16.66 46.63 40.35
C GLY A 437 17.70 46.96 41.42
N LYS A 438 18.77 47.67 41.08
CA LYS A 438 19.54 48.44 42.08
C LYS A 438 20.32 49.60 41.45
N ARG A 439 19.70 50.79 41.46
CA ARG A 439 20.38 52.09 41.54
C ARG A 439 19.54 53.01 42.42
N SER A 440 20.23 53.95 43.06
CA SER A 440 19.81 55.04 43.97
C SER A 440 19.40 54.64 45.40
N GLY A 441 20.16 55.17 46.36
CA GLY A 441 20.02 55.04 47.80
C GLY A 441 21.38 54.97 48.46
#